data_AF-A0A6P1ZA79-F1
#
_entry.id   AF-A0A6P1ZA79-F1
#
_cell.length_a   1.000
_cell.length_b   1.000
_cell.length_c   1.000
_cell.angle_alpha   90.00
_cell.angle_beta   90.00
_cell.angle_gamma   90.00
#
_symmetry.space_group_name_H-M   'P 1'
#
loop_
_entity.id
_entity.type
_entity.pdbx_description
1 polymer ?
#
loop_
_entity_poly.entity_id
_entity_poly.type
_entity_poly.pdbx_seq_one_letter_code
_entity_poly.pdbx_strand_id
1 'polypeptide(L)'
;MQPKDLLYMGLGAAFMAKDRVEELLNDITEKGDISREEARKFMEDAKERAQKERDDWEKSMKDSVREVLNDFGVATKDDIKKLEKLLKQSKSAS
;
A
#
# COMPACT_ATOMS: atom_id res chain seq x y z
N MET A 1 20.08 4.07 1.36
CA MET A 1 18.85 3.53 1.97
C MET A 1 18.27 2.51 1.01
N GLN A 2 18.09 1.26 1.42
CA GLN A 2 17.61 0.19 0.55
C GLN A 2 16.07 0.17 0.52
N PRO A 3 15.41 -0.32 -0.54
CA PRO A 3 13.93 -0.39 -0.62
C PRO A 3 13.26 -1.13 0.55
N LYS A 4 13.96 -2.12 1.13
CA LYS A 4 13.49 -2.85 2.32
C LYS A 4 13.37 -1.95 3.57
N ASP A 5 14.19 -0.89 3.67
CA ASP A 5 14.21 0.01 4.82
C ASP A 5 12.93 0.87 4.86
N LEU A 6 12.45 1.30 3.68
CA LEU A 6 11.15 1.98 3.53
C LEU A 6 9.98 1.09 3.91
N LEU A 7 10.03 -0.20 3.54
CA LEU A 7 9.00 -1.17 3.90
C LEU A 7 8.94 -1.37 5.43
N TYR A 8 10.10 -1.48 6.10
CA TYR A 8 10.16 -1.59 7.55
C TYR A 8 9.66 -0.33 8.26
N MET A 9 9.98 0.86 7.76
CA MET A 9 9.43 2.11 8.28
C MET A 9 7.90 2.18 8.14
N GLY A 10 7.38 1.77 6.98
CA GLY A 10 5.93 1.72 6.75
C GLY A 10 5.23 0.75 7.70
N LEU A 11 5.81 -0.43 7.94
CA LEU A 11 5.30 -1.39 8.92
C LEU A 11 5.33 -0.83 10.34
N GLY A 12 6.44 -0.20 10.75
CA GLY A 12 6.56 0.42 12.08
C GLY A 12 5.51 1.51 12.31
N ALA A 13 5.29 2.38 11.31
CA ALA A 13 4.26 3.40 11.36
C ALA A 13 2.84 2.82 11.45
N ALA A 14 2.56 1.74 10.71
CA ALA A 14 1.26 1.07 10.74
C ALA A 14 0.97 0.41 12.09
N PHE A 15 1.98 -0.20 12.74
CA PHE A 15 1.83 -0.76 14.09
C PHE A 15 1.48 0.33 15.11
N MET A 16 2.20 1.46 15.10
CA MET A 16 1.90 2.58 16.01
C MET A 16 0.49 3.15 15.78
N ALA A 17 0.03 3.21 14.53
CA ALA A 17 -1.33 3.66 14.22
C ALA A 17 -2.39 2.70 14.77
N LYS A 18 -2.17 1.37 14.68
CA LYS A 18 -3.06 0.35 15.25
C LYS A 18 -3.23 0.53 16.75
N ASP A 19 -2.13 0.69 17.48
CA ASP A 19 -2.15 0.83 18.93
C ASP A 19 -2.91 2.09 19.37
N ARG A 20 -2.74 3.20 18.64
CA ARG A 20 -3.49 4.45 18.90
C ARG A 20 -4.99 4.31 18.67
N VAL A 21 -5.42 3.57 17.65
CA VAL A 21 -6.83 3.33 17.38
C VAL A 21 -7.46 2.46 18.47
N GLU A 22 -6.75 1.45 18.97
CA GLU A 22 -7.22 0.63 20.09
C GLU A 22 -7.35 1.43 21.39
N GLU A 23 -6.40 2.32 21.71
CA GLU A 23 -6.52 3.27 22.83
C GLU A 23 -7.77 4.15 22.71
N LEU A 24 -7.98 4.80 21.56
CA LEU A 24 -9.13 5.67 21.31
C LEU A 24 -10.47 4.95 21.47
N LEU A 25 -10.57 3.70 20.99
CA LEU A 25 -11.79 2.91 21.10
C LEU A 25 -12.08 2.50 22.56
N ASN A 26 -11.05 2.15 23.32
CA ASN A 26 -11.19 1.84 24.74
C ASN A 26 -11.67 3.08 25.52
N ASP A 27 -11.05 4.23 25.27
CA ASP A 27 -11.39 5.51 25.90
C ASP A 27 -12.86 5.91 25.69
N ILE A 28 -13.35 5.79 24.44
CA ILE A 28 -14.72 6.13 24.07
C ILE A 28 -15.73 5.15 24.71
N THR A 29 -15.36 3.88 24.82
CA THR A 29 -16.20 2.84 25.44
C THR A 29 -16.25 2.99 26.97
N GLU A 30 -15.13 3.32 27.61
CA GLU A 30 -15.05 3.54 29.07
C GLU A 30 -15.77 4.81 29.51
N LYS A 31 -15.72 5.89 28.71
CA LYS A 31 -16.42 7.15 29.00
C LYS A 31 -17.95 7.04 28.85
N GLY A 32 -18.45 5.95 28.27
CA GLY A 32 -19.88 5.71 28.06
C GLY A 32 -20.50 6.56 26.95
N ASP A 33 -19.67 7.22 26.13
CA ASP A 33 -20.11 8.13 25.06
C ASP A 33 -20.75 7.41 23.87
N ILE A 34 -20.49 6.10 23.71
CA ILE A 34 -20.96 5.26 22.60
C ILE A 34 -21.31 3.86 23.14
N SER A 35 -22.43 3.29 22.67
CA SER A 35 -22.78 1.89 22.98
C SER A 35 -21.90 0.91 22.22
N ARG A 36 -21.74 -0.33 22.73
CA ARG A 36 -20.97 -1.40 22.04
C ARG A 36 -21.48 -1.66 20.61
N GLU A 37 -22.77 -1.42 20.37
CA GLU A 37 -23.41 -1.61 19.07
C GLU A 37 -23.06 -0.49 18.08
N GLU A 38 -23.07 0.76 18.54
CA GLU A 38 -22.60 1.91 17.75
C GLU A 38 -21.09 1.85 17.46
N ALA A 39 -20.28 1.38 18.43
CA ALA A 39 -18.85 1.15 18.22
C ALA A 39 -18.58 0.09 17.13
N ARG A 40 -19.36 -1.01 17.13
CA ARG A 40 -19.30 -2.02 16.08
C ARG A 40 -19.68 -1.47 14.71
N LYS A 41 -20.75 -0.68 14.65
CA LYS A 41 -21.21 -0.08 13.39
C LYS A 41 -20.20 0.92 12.82
N PHE A 42 -19.61 1.75 13.68
CA PHE A 42 -18.53 2.65 13.29
C PHE A 42 -17.32 1.90 12.74
N MET A 43 -16.93 0.79 13.38
CA MET A 43 -15.85 -0.09 12.92
C MET A 43 -16.15 -0.72 11.55
N GLU A 44 -17.39 -1.18 11.31
CA GLU A 44 -17.80 -1.71 10.01
C GLU A 44 -17.77 -0.63 8.93
N ASP A 45 -18.35 0.55 9.18
CA ASP A 45 -18.34 1.68 8.25
C ASP A 45 -16.92 2.14 7.92
N ALA A 46 -16.04 2.21 8.92
CA ALA A 46 -14.63 2.55 8.74
C ALA A 46 -13.90 1.50 7.88
N LYS A 47 -14.20 0.22 8.10
CA LYS A 47 -13.60 -0.89 7.32
C LYS A 47 -14.05 -0.88 5.87
N GLU A 48 -15.33 -0.60 5.61
CA GLU A 48 -15.88 -0.51 4.26
C GLU A 48 -15.30 0.67 3.49
N ARG A 49 -15.21 1.85 4.13
CA ARG A 49 -14.53 3.02 3.55
C ARG A 49 -13.05 2.74 3.28
N ALA A 50 -12.35 2.11 4.21
CA ALA A 50 -10.95 1.74 4.05
C ALA A 50 -10.74 0.74 2.90
N GLN A 51 -11.67 -0.20 2.68
CA GLN A 51 -11.61 -1.09 1.52
C GLN A 51 -11.77 -0.31 0.21
N LYS A 52 -12.74 0.60 0.14
CA LYS A 52 -12.97 1.40 -1.06
C LYS A 52 -11.77 2.31 -1.39
N GLU A 53 -11.21 2.99 -0.39
CA GLU A 53 -10.03 3.83 -0.58
C GLU A 53 -8.77 3.02 -0.90
N ARG A 54 -8.66 1.77 -0.42
CA ARG A 54 -7.52 0.90 -0.71
C ARG A 54 -7.35 0.61 -2.20
N ASP A 55 -8.43 0.37 -2.93
CA ASP A 55 -8.34 0.02 -4.35
C ASP A 55 -7.79 1.19 -5.18
N ASP A 56 -8.30 2.40 -4.93
CA ASP A 56 -7.83 3.63 -5.57
C ASP A 56 -6.39 3.98 -5.15
N TRP A 57 -6.07 3.75 -3.87
CA TRP A 57 -4.74 3.96 -3.33
C TRP A 57 -3.72 2.96 -3.87
N GLU A 58 -4.06 1.68 -4.01
CA GLU A 58 -3.16 0.65 -4.53
C GLU A 58 -2.75 0.96 -5.98
N LYS A 59 -3.70 1.43 -6.79
CA LYS A 59 -3.43 1.87 -8.16
C LYS A 59 -2.49 3.08 -8.18
N SER A 60 -2.81 4.10 -7.40
CA SER A 60 -2.02 5.34 -7.31
C SER A 60 -0.60 5.08 -6.79
N MET A 61 -0.46 4.18 -5.81
CA MET A 61 0.82 3.75 -5.26
C MET A 61 1.67 3.00 -6.28
N LYS A 62 1.08 2.07 -7.05
CA LYS A 62 1.78 1.35 -8.11
C LYS A 62 2.33 2.30 -9.16
N ASP A 63 1.57 3.32 -9.53
CA ASP A 63 1.99 4.31 -10.51
C ASP A 63 3.09 5.23 -9.94
N SER A 64 2.95 5.68 -8.69
CA SER A 64 3.98 6.47 -7.99
C SER A 64 5.31 5.70 -7.89
N VAL A 65 5.25 4.41 -7.55
CA VAL A 65 6.46 3.56 -7.49
C VAL A 65 7.10 3.39 -8.87
N ARG A 66 6.29 3.23 -9.93
CA ARG A 66 6.82 3.16 -11.31
C ARG A 66 7.49 4.46 -11.72
N GLU A 67 6.89 5.60 -11.40
CA GLU A 67 7.46 6.92 -11.69
C GLU A 67 8.82 7.10 -11.02
N VAL A 68 8.90 6.82 -9.72
CA VAL A 68 10.16 6.85 -8.98
C VAL A 68 11.21 5.92 -9.62
N LEU A 69 10.85 4.67 -9.93
CA LEU A 69 11.78 3.75 -10.58
C LEU A 69 12.29 4.25 -11.93
N ASN A 70 11.43 4.89 -12.73
CA ASN A 70 11.80 5.52 -13.99
C ASN A 70 12.77 6.69 -13.79
N ASP A 71 12.51 7.55 -12.80
CA ASP A 71 13.39 8.69 -12.49
C ASP A 71 14.79 8.24 -12.07
N PHE A 72 14.88 7.11 -11.36
CA PHE A 72 16.15 6.48 -11.00
C PHE A 72 16.77 5.63 -12.12
N GLY A 73 16.14 5.55 -13.29
CA GLY A 73 16.64 4.78 -14.45
C GLY A 73 16.61 3.26 -14.23
N VAL A 74 15.76 2.77 -13.34
CA VAL A 74 15.64 1.34 -13.02
C VAL A 74 14.76 0.65 -14.06
N ALA A 75 15.37 -0.20 -14.89
CA ALA A 75 14.63 -1.00 -15.87
C ALA A 75 13.71 -2.03 -15.18
N THR A 76 12.48 -2.14 -15.66
CA THR A 76 11.51 -3.11 -15.16
C THR A 76 11.74 -4.50 -15.78
N LYS A 77 11.13 -5.53 -15.19
CA LYS A 77 11.14 -6.88 -15.79
C LYS A 77 10.51 -6.91 -17.18
N ASP A 78 9.52 -6.07 -17.44
CA ASP A 78 8.85 -6.02 -18.74
C ASP A 78 9.75 -5.38 -19.79
N ASP A 79 10.54 -4.37 -19.41
CA ASP A 79 11.58 -3.79 -20.27
C ASP A 79 12.62 -4.85 -20.66
N ILE A 80 13.06 -5.67 -19.70
CA ILE A 80 14.01 -6.77 -19.94
C ILE A 80 13.40 -7.80 -20.92
N LYS A 81 12.17 -8.25 -20.69
CA LYS A 81 11.50 -9.20 -21.60
C LYS A 81 11.33 -8.63 -23.00
N LYS A 82 11.03 -7.34 -23.12
CA LYS A 82 10.91 -6.65 -24.41
C LYS A 82 12.25 -6.65 -25.14
N LEU A 83 13.35 -6.36 -24.44
CA LEU A 83 14.71 -6.44 -24.99
C LEU A 83 15.07 -7.87 -25.41
N GLU A 84 14.77 -8.88 -24.61
CA GLU A 84 15.00 -10.30 -24.95
C GLU A 84 14.28 -10.70 -26.25
N LYS A 85 13.03 -10.24 -26.43
CA LYS A 85 12.25 -10.52 -27.64
C LYS A 85 12.88 -9.87 -28.87
N LEU A 86 13.28 -8.60 -28.77
CA LEU A 86 13.95 -7.88 -29.86
C LEU A 86 15.28 -8.55 -30.24
N LEU A 87 16.07 -8.98 -29.25
CA LEU A 87 17.33 -9.70 -29.48
C LEU A 87 17.10 -11.04 -30.19
N LYS A 88 16.07 -11.80 -29.81
CA LYS A 88 15.72 -13.05 -30.49
C LYS A 88 15.32 -12.81 -31.95
N GLN A 89 14.51 -11.78 -32.21
CA GLN A 89 14.08 -11.42 -33.57
C GLN A 89 15.25 -10.96 -34.45
N SER A 90 16.16 -10.16 -33.90
CA SER A 90 17.36 -9.72 -34.60
C SER A 90 18.29 -10.88 -34.95
N LYS A 91 18.43 -11.87 -34.05
CA LYS A 91 19.26 -13.06 -34.29
C LYS A 91 18.66 -14.06 -35.28
N SER A 92 17.35 -14.06 -35.49
CA SER A 92 16.69 -14.92 -36.49
C SER A 92 16.70 -14.33 -37.91
N ALA A 93 17.10 -13.06 -38.06
CA ALA A 93 17.15 -12.34 -39.33
C ALA A 93 18.58 -12.22 -39.91
N SER A 94 19.57 -12.85 -39.27
CA SER A 94 20.96 -13.01 -39.74
C SER A 94 21.28 -14.50 -39.83
#